data_AF-A0A0L8FMJ6-F1
#
_entry.id   AF-A0A0L8FMJ6-F1
#
_cell.length_a   1.000
_cell.length_b   1.000
_cell.length_c   1.000
_cell.angle_alpha   90.00
_cell.angle_beta   90.00
_cell.angle_gamma   90.00
#
_symmetry.space_group_name_H-M   'P 1'
#
loop_
_entity.id
_entity.type
_entity.pdbx_description
1 polymer ?
#
loop_
_entity_poly.entity_id
_entity_poly.type
_entity_poly.pdbx_seq_one_letter_code
_entity_poly.pdbx_strand_id
1 'polypeptide(L)'
;MAERTKLESYIVFSMLNTFAFSIPAHWAWADNGWLTSMGVIDVAGAGPVHIVGGTTALIAALMLGPRKGRFLTSNPSTFGSPTNAVLGMFMLWWGWLGFNCGSTFGISGTKWILAARSAVSTITSSVAGGLTGLLLR
;
A
#
# COMPACT_ATOMS: atom_id res chain seq x y z
N MET A 1 -0.28 -4.57 -14.23
CA MET A 1 -1.41 -4.17 -15.11
C MET A 1 -1.01 -3.05 -16.05
N ALA A 2 -0.35 -1.99 -15.56
CA ALA A 2 0.15 -0.87 -16.36
C ALA A 2 0.80 -1.27 -17.70
N GLU A 3 0.65 -0.38 -18.69
CA GLU A 3 1.19 -0.45 -20.07
C GLU A 3 0.52 -1.46 -21.02
N ARG A 4 -0.30 -2.39 -20.53
CA ARG A 4 -0.84 -3.49 -21.38
C ARG A 4 -2.28 -3.90 -21.07
N THR A 5 -2.94 -3.24 -20.12
CA THR A 5 -4.38 -3.38 -19.88
C THR A 5 -5.13 -2.25 -20.56
N LYS A 6 -6.26 -2.55 -21.18
CA LYS A 6 -7.20 -1.52 -21.66
C LYS A 6 -7.69 -0.70 -20.46
N LEU A 7 -7.85 0.61 -20.64
CA LEU A 7 -8.31 1.51 -19.59
C LEU A 7 -9.69 1.08 -19.05
N GLU A 8 -10.61 0.69 -19.94
CA GLU A 8 -11.95 0.20 -19.56
C GLU A 8 -11.87 -1.00 -18.62
N SER A 9 -11.04 -2.00 -18.95
CA SER A 9 -10.82 -3.17 -18.09
C SER A 9 -10.24 -2.78 -16.72
N TYR A 10 -9.36 -1.78 -16.68
CA TYR A 10 -8.80 -1.27 -15.44
C TYR A 10 -9.84 -0.57 -14.56
N ILE A 11 -10.73 0.22 -15.17
CA ILE A 11 -11.82 0.90 -14.45
C ILE A 11 -12.77 -0.13 -13.83
N VAL A 12 -13.24 -1.10 -14.62
CA VAL A 12 -14.12 -2.17 -14.12
C VAL A 12 -13.44 -2.97 -13.01
N PHE A 13 -12.17 -3.35 -13.21
CA PHE A 13 -11.40 -4.03 -12.18
C PHE A 13 -11.28 -3.20 -10.90
N SER A 14 -11.04 -1.89 -11.01
CA SER A 14 -10.90 -1.00 -9.85
C SER A 14 -12.20 -0.88 -9.06
N MET A 15 -13.35 -0.82 -9.75
CA MET A 15 -14.66 -0.86 -9.10
C MET A 15 -14.91 -2.18 -8.37
N LEU A 16 -14.55 -3.31 -8.99
CA LEU A 16 -14.67 -4.62 -8.35
C LEU A 16 -13.72 -4.77 -7.15
N ASN A 17 -12.52 -4.17 -7.23
CA ASN A 17 -11.54 -4.19 -6.16
C ASN A 17 -12.03 -3.41 -4.92
N THR A 18 -13.01 -2.51 -5.05
CA THR A 18 -13.68 -1.90 -3.89
C THR A 18 -14.27 -2.97 -2.97
N PHE A 19 -14.90 -4.02 -3.51
CA PHE A 19 -15.43 -5.11 -2.68
C PHE A 19 -14.31 -5.92 -2.01
N ALA A 20 -13.22 -6.17 -2.74
CA ALA A 20 -12.05 -6.86 -2.21
C ALA A 20 -11.41 -6.10 -1.03
N PHE A 21 -11.51 -4.76 -1.02
CA PHE A 21 -11.11 -3.93 0.11
C PHE A 21 -12.16 -3.87 1.22
N SER A 22 -13.43 -3.57 0.89
CA SER A 22 -14.48 -3.28 1.87
C SER A 22 -14.79 -4.46 2.79
N ILE A 23 -14.73 -5.69 2.27
CA ILE A 23 -15.03 -6.89 3.05
C ILE A 23 -13.96 -7.11 4.15
N PRO A 24 -12.65 -7.22 3.86
CA PRO A 24 -11.60 -7.29 4.88
C PRO A 24 -11.52 -6.05 5.78
N ALA A 25 -11.78 -4.85 5.24
CA ALA A 25 -11.85 -3.64 6.04
C ALA A 25 -12.95 -3.73 7.12
N HIS A 26 -14.13 -4.24 6.78
CA HIS A 26 -15.18 -4.49 7.77
C HIS A 26 -14.74 -5.51 8.82
N TRP A 27 -14.08 -6.59 8.42
CA TRP A 27 -13.61 -7.60 9.37
C TRP A 27 -12.64 -7.05 10.41
N ALA A 28 -11.73 -6.16 10.00
CA ALA A 28 -10.64 -5.64 10.82
C ALA A 28 -10.94 -4.33 11.55
N TRP A 29 -11.83 -3.48 11.02
CA TRP A 29 -12.06 -2.13 11.53
C TRP A 29 -13.48 -1.84 12.00
N ALA A 30 -14.47 -2.67 11.66
CA ALA A 30 -15.81 -2.46 12.21
C ALA A 30 -15.88 -2.97 13.65
N ASP A 31 -16.66 -2.30 14.50
CA ASP A 31 -16.85 -2.70 15.90
C ASP A 31 -17.40 -4.13 16.02
N ASN A 32 -18.20 -4.57 15.04
CA ASN A 32 -18.74 -5.92 14.92
C ASN A 32 -17.95 -6.83 13.96
N GLY A 33 -16.76 -6.40 13.52
CA GLY A 33 -15.85 -7.20 12.71
C GLY A 33 -15.30 -8.39 13.49
N TRP A 34 -15.20 -9.55 12.84
CA TRP A 34 -14.75 -10.76 13.52
C TRP A 34 -13.26 -10.73 13.89
N LEU A 35 -12.40 -10.09 13.07
CA LEU A 35 -10.97 -9.92 13.42
C LEU A 35 -10.81 -8.93 14.56
N THR A 36 -11.60 -7.85 14.56
CA THR A 36 -11.67 -6.90 15.68
C THR A 36 -12.09 -7.60 16.97
N SER A 37 -13.11 -8.47 16.90
CA SER A 37 -13.60 -9.27 18.02
C SER A 37 -12.56 -10.26 18.55
N MET A 38 -11.64 -10.72 17.69
CA MET A 38 -10.49 -11.56 18.07
C MET A 38 -9.32 -10.77 18.65
N GLY A 39 -9.41 -9.43 18.71
CA GLY A 39 -8.36 -8.57 19.25
C GLY A 39 -7.25 -8.21 18.26
N VAL A 40 -7.48 -8.39 16.95
CA VAL A 40 -6.52 -7.93 15.93
C VAL A 40 -6.45 -6.41 15.95
N ILE A 41 -5.23 -5.88 15.98
CA ILE A 41 -4.96 -4.45 15.94
C ILE A 41 -4.29 -4.12 14.61
N ASP A 42 -5.03 -3.43 13.75
CA ASP A 42 -4.49 -2.83 12.53
C ASP A 42 -4.82 -1.34 12.49
N VAL A 43 -3.87 -0.52 12.91
CA VAL A 43 -4.07 0.92 13.13
C VAL A 43 -4.33 1.67 11.83
N ALA A 44 -3.57 1.36 10.77
CA ALA A 44 -3.58 2.15 9.54
C ALA A 44 -3.82 1.32 8.26
N GLY A 45 -3.99 0.00 8.34
CA GLY A 45 -4.39 -0.82 7.20
C GLY A 45 -3.29 -1.65 6.56
N ALA A 46 -2.38 -2.18 7.38
CA ALA A 46 -1.42 -3.18 6.93
C ALA A 46 -2.12 -4.37 6.25
N GLY A 47 -3.25 -4.84 6.81
CA GLY A 47 -4.08 -5.90 6.26
C GLY A 47 -4.96 -5.41 5.10
N PRO A 48 -6.06 -4.67 5.40
CA PRO A 48 -7.06 -4.31 4.39
C PRO A 48 -6.53 -3.50 3.21
N VAL A 49 -5.51 -2.66 3.39
CA VAL A 49 -4.97 -1.83 2.30
C VAL A 49 -3.77 -2.52 1.65
N HIS A 50 -2.73 -2.85 2.41
CA HIS A 50 -1.47 -3.30 1.83
C HIS A 50 -1.43 -4.79 1.48
N ILE A 51 -1.84 -5.67 2.39
CA ILE A 51 -1.87 -7.12 2.12
C ILE A 51 -2.91 -7.41 1.03
N VAL A 52 -4.15 -6.98 1.21
CA VAL A 52 -5.21 -7.21 0.22
C VAL A 52 -4.84 -6.63 -1.13
N GLY A 53 -4.42 -5.35 -1.18
CA GLY A 53 -4.00 -4.70 -2.42
C GLY A 53 -2.82 -5.41 -3.10
N GLY A 54 -1.83 -5.83 -2.31
CA GLY A 54 -0.67 -6.59 -2.80
C GLY A 54 -1.04 -7.96 -3.34
N THR A 55 -1.91 -8.70 -2.64
CA THR A 55 -2.41 -10.00 -3.07
C THR A 55 -3.22 -9.88 -4.35
N THR A 56 -4.13 -8.90 -4.46
CA THR A 56 -4.87 -8.66 -5.70
C THR A 56 -3.93 -8.29 -6.84
N ALA A 57 -2.93 -7.44 -6.60
CA ALA A 57 -1.93 -7.08 -7.61
C ALA A 57 -1.11 -8.30 -8.07
N LEU A 58 -0.73 -9.20 -7.17
CA LEU A 58 -0.03 -10.45 -7.48
C LEU A 58 -0.89 -11.36 -8.34
N ILE A 59 -2.15 -11.62 -7.94
CA ILE A 59 -3.08 -12.45 -8.72
C ILE A 59 -3.29 -11.86 -10.11
N ALA A 60 -3.54 -10.55 -10.20
CA ALA A 60 -3.70 -9.87 -11.48
C ALA A 60 -2.43 -9.95 -12.35
N ALA A 61 -1.24 -9.91 -11.75
CA ALA A 61 0.02 -10.07 -12.48
C ALA A 61 0.21 -11.51 -13.01
N LEU A 62 -0.17 -12.52 -12.22
CA LEU A 62 -0.12 -13.93 -12.62
C LEU A 62 -1.09 -14.23 -13.77
N MET A 63 -2.34 -13.75 -13.66
CA MET A 63 -3.36 -13.93 -14.71
C MET A 63 -3.00 -13.24 -16.02
N LEU A 64 -2.44 -12.03 -15.94
CA LEU A 64 -2.05 -11.25 -17.12
C LEU A 64 -0.73 -11.73 -17.75
N GLY A 65 0.14 -12.39 -16.96
CA GLY A 65 1.42 -12.89 -17.39
C GLY A 65 2.52 -11.82 -17.58
N PRO A 66 3.71 -12.21 -18.03
CA PRO A 66 4.86 -11.32 -18.22
C PRO A 66 4.66 -10.34 -19.38
N ARG A 67 5.40 -9.21 -19.39
CA ARG A 67 5.39 -8.28 -20.53
C ARG A 67 6.05 -8.99 -21.72
N LYS A 68 5.52 -8.80 -22.93
CA LYS A 68 6.13 -9.38 -24.15
C LYS A 68 7.59 -8.97 -24.23
N GLY A 69 8.50 -9.91 -24.45
CA GLY A 69 9.93 -9.64 -24.55
C GLY A 69 10.66 -9.34 -23.23
N ARG A 70 9.95 -9.17 -22.10
CA ARG A 70 10.56 -8.72 -20.83
C ARG A 70 11.61 -9.67 -20.27
N PHE A 71 11.46 -10.97 -20.52
CA PHE A 71 12.35 -12.01 -19.99
C PHE A 71 13.11 -12.76 -21.10
N LEU A 72 13.12 -12.21 -22.32
CA LEU A 72 13.80 -12.85 -23.47
C LEU A 72 15.29 -12.48 -23.55
N THR A 73 15.73 -11.42 -22.90
CA THR A 73 17.12 -10.96 -22.90
C THR A 73 17.65 -10.90 -21.47
N SER A 74 18.96 -11.15 -21.31
CA SER A 74 19.67 -11.03 -20.03
C SER A 74 19.73 -9.59 -19.52
N ASN A 75 19.52 -8.60 -20.40
CA ASN A 75 19.47 -7.19 -20.07
C ASN A 75 18.09 -6.61 -20.43
N PRO A 76 17.09 -6.80 -19.57
CA PRO A 76 15.72 -6.46 -19.91
C PRO A 76 15.51 -4.94 -19.78
N SER A 77 14.88 -4.34 -20.78
CA SER A 77 14.68 -2.88 -20.85
C SER A 77 14.13 -2.29 -19.55
N THR A 78 14.76 -1.22 -19.05
CA THR A 78 14.28 -0.47 -17.90
C THR A 78 13.02 0.31 -18.31
N PHE A 79 11.91 0.02 -17.66
CA PHE A 79 10.66 0.75 -17.85
C PHE A 79 10.50 1.74 -16.70
N GLY A 80 10.44 3.04 -17.00
CA GLY A 80 10.17 4.10 -16.02
C GLY A 80 11.23 5.21 -15.98
N SER A 81 10.88 6.34 -15.37
CA SER A 81 11.76 7.49 -15.15
C SER A 81 12.20 7.51 -13.68
N PRO A 82 13.52 7.49 -13.38
CA PRO A 82 14.03 7.63 -12.01
C PRO A 82 13.53 8.91 -11.33
N THR A 83 13.46 10.02 -12.07
CA THR A 83 12.94 11.30 -11.57
C THR A 83 11.49 11.18 -11.13
N ASN A 84 10.64 10.54 -11.93
CA ASN A 84 9.23 10.34 -11.57
C ASN A 84 9.09 9.38 -10.38
N ALA A 85 9.96 8.37 -10.27
CA ALA A 85 9.96 7.45 -9.13
C ALA A 85 10.32 8.16 -7.82
N VAL A 86 11.33 9.03 -7.84
CA VAL A 86 11.72 9.84 -6.67
C VAL A 86 10.62 10.84 -6.31
N LEU A 87 10.03 11.53 -7.30
CA LEU A 87 8.92 12.44 -7.08
C LEU A 87 7.72 11.72 -6.43
N GLY A 88 7.32 10.58 -7.00
CA GLY A 88 6.24 9.76 -6.46
C GLY A 88 6.54 9.24 -5.05
N MET A 89 7.79 8.87 -4.77
CA MET A 89 8.23 8.47 -3.42
C MET A 89 8.03 9.59 -2.40
N PHE A 90 8.45 10.82 -2.70
CA PHE A 90 8.22 11.95 -1.78
C PHE A 90 6.75 12.30 -1.60
N MET A 91 5.95 12.23 -2.67
CA MET A 91 4.49 12.41 -2.58
C MET A 91 3.85 11.35 -1.69
N LEU A 92 4.23 10.08 -1.86
CA LEU A 92 3.77 8.98 -1.01
C LEU A 92 4.23 9.16 0.43
N TRP A 93 5.49 9.55 0.66
CA TRP A 93 6.04 9.70 2.00
C TRP A 93 5.32 10.79 2.81
N TRP A 94 5.04 11.93 2.17
CA TRP A 94 4.23 12.99 2.75
C TRP A 94 2.78 12.54 3.00
N GLY A 95 2.17 11.87 2.02
CA GLY A 95 0.83 11.29 2.18
C GLY A 95 0.75 10.26 3.32
N TRP A 96 1.81 9.48 3.51
CA TRP A 96 1.88 8.43 4.53
C TRP A 96 1.87 8.98 5.96
N LEU A 97 2.45 10.15 6.18
CA LEU A 97 2.34 10.85 7.47
C LEU A 97 0.86 11.16 7.77
N GLY A 98 0.14 11.73 6.80
CA GLY A 98 -1.29 11.99 6.94
C GLY A 98 -2.09 10.71 7.18
N PHE A 99 -1.78 9.65 6.44
CA PHE A 99 -2.43 8.34 6.54
C PHE A 99 -2.27 7.71 7.93
N ASN A 100 -1.03 7.59 8.41
CA ASN A 100 -0.73 6.95 9.69
C ASN A 100 -1.12 7.81 10.91
N CYS A 101 -0.94 9.14 10.84
CA CYS A 101 -1.32 10.04 11.93
C CYS A 101 -2.84 10.21 12.00
N GLY A 102 -3.50 10.34 10.84
CA GLY A 102 -4.95 10.51 10.73
C GLY A 102 -5.73 9.30 11.22
N SER A 103 -5.13 8.11 11.14
CA SER A 103 -5.71 6.85 11.64
C SER A 103 -5.90 6.80 13.17
N THR A 104 -5.51 7.85 13.90
CA THR A 104 -5.85 8.03 15.33
C THR A 104 -7.24 8.65 15.56
N PHE A 105 -7.90 9.12 14.49
CA PHE A 105 -9.25 9.70 14.51
C PHE A 105 -9.39 10.88 15.49
N GLY A 106 -8.41 11.79 15.46
CA GLY A 106 -8.48 13.09 16.15
C GLY A 106 -7.26 13.41 17.01
N ILE A 107 -7.22 14.64 17.53
CA ILE A 107 -6.11 15.16 18.35
C ILE A 107 -6.53 15.56 19.77
N SER A 108 -7.84 15.55 20.06
CA SER A 108 -8.39 15.95 21.36
C SER A 108 -7.99 14.98 22.47
N GLY A 109 -7.92 15.50 23.70
CA GLY A 109 -7.54 14.71 24.88
C GLY A 109 -6.10 14.21 24.78
N THR A 110 -5.91 12.89 24.84
CA THR A 110 -4.59 12.25 24.73
C THR A 110 -4.29 11.68 23.35
N LYS A 111 -5.22 11.79 22.38
CA LYS A 111 -5.05 11.20 21.03
C LYS A 111 -3.88 11.82 20.25
N TRP A 112 -3.55 13.08 20.49
CA TRP A 112 -2.37 13.73 19.88
C TRP A 112 -1.05 13.00 20.18
N ILE A 113 -0.94 12.32 21.33
CA ILE A 113 0.24 11.55 21.70
C ILE A 113 0.40 10.36 20.76
N LEU A 114 -0.71 9.67 20.45
CA LEU A 114 -0.71 8.55 19.50
C LEU A 114 -0.38 9.04 18.09
N ALA A 115 -0.94 10.18 17.67
CA ALA A 115 -0.67 10.75 16.35
C ALA A 115 0.82 11.13 16.21
N ALA A 116 1.39 11.78 17.23
CA ALA A 116 2.81 12.13 17.26
C ALA A 116 3.72 10.89 17.23
N ARG A 117 3.41 9.86 18.01
CA ARG A 117 4.14 8.58 17.98
C ARG A 117 4.05 7.91 16.60
N SER A 118 2.88 7.94 15.97
CA SER A 118 2.66 7.41 14.63
C SER A 118 3.51 8.14 13.59
N ALA A 119 3.62 9.47 13.66
CA ALA A 119 4.51 10.26 12.80
C ALA A 119 5.97 9.83 12.94
N VAL A 120 6.49 9.78 14.18
CA VAL A 120 7.88 9.41 14.45
C VAL A 120 8.16 7.98 13.98
N SER A 121 7.26 7.04 14.28
CA SER A 121 7.39 5.65 13.82
C SER A 121 7.41 5.58 12.30
N THR A 122 6.56 6.34 11.61
CA THR A 122 6.49 6.34 10.14
C THR A 122 7.82 6.76 9.52
N ILE A 123 8.41 7.87 9.99
CA ILE A 123 9.69 8.37 9.47
C ILE A 123 10.85 7.42 9.80
N THR A 124 10.93 6.96 11.04
CA THR A 124 12.03 6.08 11.47
C THR A 124 11.97 4.74 10.73
N SER A 125 10.78 4.14 10.59
CA SER A 125 10.60 2.91 9.80
C SER A 125 10.94 3.10 8.32
N SER A 126 10.52 4.22 7.68
CA SER A 126 10.84 4.45 6.28
C SER A 126 12.33 4.65 6.03
N VAL A 127 13.02 5.38 6.92
CA VAL A 127 14.47 5.60 6.80
C VAL A 127 15.22 4.28 7.03
N ALA A 128 14.86 3.52 8.06
CA ALA A 128 15.47 2.21 8.31
C ALA A 128 15.27 1.24 7.14
N GLY A 129 14.06 1.18 6.56
CA GLY A 129 13.77 0.37 5.39
C GLY A 129 14.57 0.80 4.16
N GLY A 130 14.67 2.11 3.91
CA GLY A 130 15.46 2.69 2.83
C GLY A 130 16.96 2.38 2.96
N LEU A 131 17.54 2.58 4.15
CA LEU A 131 18.95 2.25 4.43
C LEU A 131 19.22 0.76 4.27
N THR A 132 18.36 -0.08 4.83
CA THR A 132 18.48 -1.54 4.68
C THR A 132 18.43 -1.94 3.20
N GLY A 133 17.53 -1.35 2.42
CA GLY A 133 17.43 -1.58 0.98
C GLY A 133 18.64 -1.09 0.18
N LEU A 134 19.44 -0.13 0.70
CA LEU A 134 20.71 0.27 0.09
C LEU A 134 21.84 -0.69 0.47
N LEU A 135 21.82 -1.22 1.70
CA LEU A 135 22.85 -2.12 2.22
C LEU A 135 22.73 -3.56 1.67
N LEU A 136 21.52 -4.01 1.35
CA LEU A 136 21.25 -5.36 0.83
C LEU A 136 21.26 -5.44 -0.71
N ARG A 137 21.76 -4.42 -1.40
CA ARG A 137 21.90 -4.42 -2.87
C ARG A 137 23.04 -5.27 -3.35
#